data_AF-A0A510V259-F1
#
_entry.id   AF-A0A510V259-F1
#
_cell.length_a   1.000
_cell.length_b   1.000
_cell.length_c   1.000
_cell.angle_alpha   90.00
_cell.angle_beta   90.00
_cell.angle_gamma   90.00
#
_symmetry.space_group_name_H-M   'P 1'
#
loop_
_entity.id
_entity.type
_entity.pdbx_description
1 polymer ?
#
loop_
_entity_poly.entity_id
_entity_poly.type
_entity_poly.pdbx_seq_one_letter_code
_entity_poly.pdbx_strand_id
1 'polypeptide(L)'
;MRVGLLTGGGDVPGLNAAIRAVVKRGEGEYGHTIIGFRNGWRGVVDGFSLPLTRQHIRNQLAVGGTLLGTARYHPHASDGGLDAVLSTLESERIEALICIGGDGTLHAASKVAEAGVRIVAIPKTIDNDVWGTDQSIGFDTAVTIATEAIDRIHTTAESHNRVMIVEVMGRHAGWIAATSGIAGGAELVLVPEAPFDIDKIERFLKHRHRAHASFSIIVVAEGAVPAEGTSMHYETPVGKFGDIVAGAIGERLKAEIERRTGFDTRVVVLGHVQRGGIPTPVDRILGSRFGVAAIDAASGGQSDVMTALRGERVEMVPLSEVAGKVKYVPDELLSVARALA
;
A
#
# COMPACT_ATOMS: atom_id res chain seq x y z
N MET A 1 -16.67 -9.76 24.63
CA MET A 1 -17.39 -8.91 23.65
C MET A 1 -17.53 -9.61 22.31
N ARG A 2 -18.48 -9.17 21.47
CA ARG A 2 -18.50 -9.49 20.02
C ARG A 2 -17.77 -8.40 19.25
N VAL A 3 -16.67 -8.77 18.59
CA VAL A 3 -15.82 -7.85 17.84
C VAL A 3 -15.94 -8.13 16.36
N GLY A 4 -16.35 -7.11 15.60
CA GLY A 4 -16.37 -7.14 14.14
C GLY A 4 -14.97 -6.96 13.56
N LEU A 5 -14.70 -7.53 12.40
CA LEU A 5 -13.43 -7.41 11.70
C LEU A 5 -13.66 -7.34 10.19
N LEU A 6 -13.06 -6.38 9.51
CA LEU A 6 -13.11 -6.27 8.05
C LEU A 6 -11.75 -5.94 7.43
N THR A 7 -11.57 -6.32 6.16
CA THR A 7 -10.46 -5.86 5.33
C THR A 7 -10.99 -5.08 4.13
N GLY A 8 -10.54 -3.83 3.96
CA GLY A 8 -10.98 -2.93 2.89
C GLY A 8 -9.84 -2.41 2.00
N GLY A 9 -10.19 -1.95 0.79
CA GLY A 9 -9.25 -1.46 -0.22
C GLY A 9 -8.51 -2.57 -0.95
N GLY A 10 -7.45 -2.25 -1.70
CA GLY A 10 -6.64 -3.27 -2.39
C GLY A 10 -6.04 -4.28 -1.42
N ASP A 11 -6.06 -5.57 -1.77
CA ASP A 11 -5.40 -6.59 -0.97
C ASP A 11 -3.88 -6.43 -0.99
N VAL A 12 -3.24 -6.93 0.06
CA VAL A 12 -1.79 -6.89 0.22
C VAL A 12 -1.31 -8.16 0.93
N PRO A 13 -0.04 -8.57 0.78
CA PRO A 13 0.53 -9.65 1.57
C PRO A 13 0.60 -9.25 3.06
N GLY A 14 0.22 -10.15 3.96
CA GLY A 14 0.34 -9.94 5.42
C GLY A 14 -0.99 -9.62 6.13
N LEU A 15 -2.06 -9.36 5.38
CA LEU A 15 -3.41 -9.18 5.92
C LEU A 15 -3.86 -10.32 6.82
N ASN A 16 -3.63 -11.55 6.36
CA ASN A 16 -3.99 -12.76 7.10
C ASN A 16 -3.22 -12.90 8.42
N ALA A 17 -2.05 -12.30 8.56
CA ALA A 17 -1.31 -12.26 9.83
C ALA A 17 -2.04 -11.41 10.87
N ALA A 18 -2.57 -10.25 10.46
CA ALA A 18 -3.37 -9.37 11.33
C ALA A 18 -4.70 -10.03 11.73
N ILE A 19 -5.44 -10.59 10.77
CA ILE A 19 -6.69 -11.34 11.05
C ILE A 19 -6.42 -12.48 12.04
N ARG A 20 -5.37 -13.27 11.79
CA ARG A 20 -4.95 -14.37 12.66
C ARG A 20 -4.63 -13.89 14.07
N ALA A 21 -3.94 -12.77 14.21
CA ALA A 21 -3.57 -12.23 15.52
C ALA A 21 -4.79 -11.76 16.32
N VAL A 22 -5.70 -11.00 15.68
CA VAL A 22 -6.98 -10.59 16.29
C VAL A 22 -7.75 -11.80 16.80
N VAL A 23 -7.92 -12.83 15.97
CA VAL A 23 -8.65 -14.06 16.36
C VAL A 23 -7.95 -14.80 17.49
N LYS A 24 -6.64 -15.06 17.39
CA LYS A 24 -5.91 -15.82 18.41
C LYS A 24 -5.93 -15.15 19.78
N ARG A 25 -5.70 -13.84 19.82
CA ARG A 25 -5.62 -13.05 21.05
C ARG A 25 -7.02 -12.78 21.60
N GLY A 26 -7.97 -12.39 20.75
CA GLY A 26 -9.36 -12.15 21.13
C GLY A 26 -10.04 -13.38 21.74
N GLU A 27 -10.01 -14.53 21.06
CA GLU A 27 -10.61 -15.76 21.59
C GLU A 27 -9.80 -16.32 22.78
N GLY A 28 -8.47 -16.25 22.71
CA GLY A 28 -7.58 -16.92 23.66
C GLY A 28 -7.41 -16.23 25.00
N GLU A 29 -7.23 -14.91 24.99
CA GLU A 29 -6.97 -14.12 26.20
C GLU A 29 -8.27 -13.60 26.82
N TYR A 30 -9.18 -13.12 25.97
CA TYR A 30 -10.34 -12.36 26.43
C TYR A 30 -11.68 -13.11 26.28
N GLY A 31 -11.68 -14.28 25.62
CA GLY A 31 -12.91 -15.03 25.36
C GLY A 31 -13.89 -14.30 24.43
N HIS A 32 -13.39 -13.40 23.57
CA HIS A 32 -14.23 -12.66 22.63
C HIS A 32 -14.70 -13.54 21.49
N THR A 33 -15.88 -13.22 20.96
CA THR A 33 -16.38 -13.78 19.71
C THR A 33 -15.99 -12.85 18.57
N ILE A 34 -15.23 -13.33 17.59
CA ILE A 34 -14.78 -12.53 16.46
C ILE A 34 -15.66 -12.80 15.24
N ILE A 35 -16.23 -11.73 14.67
CA ILE A 35 -17.10 -11.78 13.50
C ILE A 35 -16.40 -11.10 12.33
N GLY A 36 -16.08 -11.85 11.29
CA GLY A 36 -15.53 -11.31 10.06
C GLY A 36 -16.63 -10.85 9.13
N PHE A 37 -16.45 -9.69 8.48
CA PHE A 37 -17.31 -9.22 7.40
C PHE A 37 -16.62 -9.41 6.05
N ARG A 38 -17.33 -10.04 5.10
CA ARG A 38 -16.80 -10.30 3.77
C ARG A 38 -16.70 -9.00 2.96
N ASN A 39 -15.71 -8.90 2.09
CA ASN A 39 -15.63 -7.85 1.08
C ASN A 39 -15.62 -6.42 1.66
N GLY A 40 -15.01 -6.22 2.83
CA GLY A 40 -14.86 -4.92 3.46
C GLY A 40 -16.19 -4.28 3.88
N TRP A 41 -16.30 -2.97 3.71
CA TRP A 41 -17.50 -2.21 4.07
C TRP A 41 -18.77 -2.66 3.33
N ARG A 42 -18.64 -3.24 2.13
CA ARG A 42 -19.78 -3.77 1.38
C ARG A 42 -20.47 -4.88 2.16
N GLY A 43 -19.74 -5.86 2.70
CA GLY A 43 -20.36 -6.91 3.50
C GLY A 43 -20.82 -6.46 4.87
N VAL A 44 -20.34 -5.33 5.40
CA VAL A 44 -20.96 -4.73 6.60
C VAL A 44 -22.34 -4.18 6.24
N VAL A 45 -22.50 -3.48 5.11
CA VAL A 45 -23.82 -2.98 4.67
C VAL A 45 -24.76 -4.11 4.28
N ASP A 46 -24.25 -5.15 3.62
CA ASP A 46 -25.07 -6.26 3.13
C ASP A 46 -25.34 -7.32 4.23
N GLY A 47 -24.75 -7.19 5.43
CA GLY A 47 -24.88 -8.18 6.50
C GLY A 47 -24.14 -9.51 6.25
N PHE A 48 -23.12 -9.51 5.39
CA PHE A 48 -22.34 -10.72 5.06
C PHE A 48 -21.26 -11.00 6.11
N SER A 49 -21.72 -11.45 7.27
CA SER A 49 -20.92 -11.82 8.42
C SER A 49 -20.56 -13.32 8.44
N LEU A 50 -19.47 -13.67 9.13
CA LEU A 50 -19.13 -15.04 9.49
C LEU A 50 -18.37 -15.10 10.82
N PRO A 51 -18.53 -16.15 11.63
CA PRO A 51 -17.67 -16.36 12.78
C PRO A 51 -16.25 -16.69 12.34
N LEU A 52 -15.26 -16.00 12.90
CA LEU A 52 -13.85 -16.30 12.72
C LEU A 52 -13.31 -16.99 13.97
N THR A 53 -12.88 -18.22 13.79
CA THR A 53 -12.36 -19.07 14.87
C THR A 53 -10.94 -19.54 14.59
N ARG A 54 -10.28 -20.12 15.61
CA ARG A 54 -8.98 -20.79 15.45
C ARG A 54 -8.88 -21.75 14.26
N GLN A 55 -9.97 -22.39 13.84
CA GLN A 55 -9.97 -23.30 12.69
C GLN A 55 -9.78 -22.54 11.37
N HIS A 56 -10.45 -21.39 11.21
CA HIS A 56 -10.41 -20.57 10.00
C HIS A 56 -9.03 -19.96 9.75
N ILE A 57 -8.29 -19.65 10.81
CA ILE A 57 -6.97 -19.01 10.74
C ILE A 57 -5.79 -20.02 10.71
N ARG A 58 -6.06 -21.33 10.63
CA ARG A 58 -4.99 -22.34 10.50
C ARG A 58 -4.23 -22.14 9.19
N ASN A 59 -2.90 -22.16 9.29
CA ASN A 59 -1.98 -22.02 8.15
C ASN A 59 -2.09 -20.69 7.37
N GLN A 60 -2.80 -19.69 7.90
CA GLN A 60 -3.02 -18.42 7.20
C GLN A 60 -1.84 -17.42 7.30
N LEU A 61 -0.85 -17.66 8.17
CA LEU A 61 0.24 -16.70 8.43
C LEU A 61 1.08 -16.38 7.18
N ALA A 62 1.29 -17.35 6.30
CA ALA A 62 2.11 -17.21 5.10
C ALA A 62 1.26 -17.05 3.81
N VAL A 63 -0.06 -16.96 3.93
CA VAL A 63 -0.97 -16.86 2.78
C VAL A 63 -1.15 -15.37 2.45
N GLY A 64 -0.88 -15.00 1.20
CA GLY A 64 -1.15 -13.66 0.65
C GLY A 64 -2.65 -13.35 0.53
N GLY A 65 -2.98 -12.14 0.10
CA GLY A 65 -4.37 -11.69 0.00
C GLY A 65 -5.08 -11.64 1.36
N THR A 66 -6.40 -11.83 1.36
CA THR A 66 -7.24 -11.75 2.57
C THR A 66 -8.25 -12.88 2.67
N LEU A 67 -8.35 -13.46 3.87
CA LEU A 67 -9.37 -14.45 4.24
C LEU A 67 -10.80 -13.93 4.05
N LEU A 68 -11.01 -12.61 4.19
CA LEU A 68 -12.34 -11.99 4.16
C LEU A 68 -12.73 -11.47 2.77
N GLY A 69 -11.82 -11.45 1.82
CA GLY A 69 -12.02 -10.71 0.56
C GLY A 69 -12.04 -9.20 0.79
N THR A 70 -12.16 -8.45 -0.30
CA THR A 70 -12.23 -6.99 -0.24
C THR A 70 -13.07 -6.46 -1.40
N ALA A 71 -13.76 -5.36 -1.19
CA ALA A 71 -14.44 -4.61 -2.24
C ALA A 71 -14.31 -3.11 -1.97
N ARG A 72 -14.34 -2.33 -3.04
CA ARG A 72 -14.35 -0.87 -2.94
C ARG A 72 -15.78 -0.39 -2.66
N TYR A 73 -16.00 0.07 -1.44
CA TYR A 73 -17.27 0.65 -1.01
C TYR A 73 -17.03 1.61 0.16
N HIS A 74 -17.75 2.73 0.15
CA HIS A 74 -17.65 3.78 1.17
C HIS A 74 -19.07 4.07 1.70
N PRO A 75 -19.42 3.60 2.91
CA PRO A 75 -20.76 3.75 3.47
C PRO A 75 -21.21 5.21 3.57
N HIS A 76 -20.31 6.12 3.93
CA HIS A 76 -20.59 7.55 4.06
C HIS A 76 -20.85 8.28 2.73
N ALA A 77 -20.47 7.69 1.60
CA ALA A 77 -20.67 8.25 0.27
C ALA A 77 -21.88 7.63 -0.45
N SER A 78 -22.55 6.67 0.17
CA SER A 78 -23.71 5.97 -0.39
C SER A 78 -24.96 6.34 0.38
N ASP A 79 -26.06 6.57 -0.33
CA ASP A 79 -27.35 6.87 0.31
C ASP A 79 -27.79 5.69 1.21
N GLY A 80 -28.16 5.99 2.46
CA GLY A 80 -28.49 4.98 3.49
C GLY A 80 -27.34 4.07 3.95
N GLY A 81 -26.10 4.27 3.48
CA GLY A 81 -24.99 3.35 3.77
C GLY A 81 -24.57 3.32 5.23
N LEU A 82 -24.56 4.47 5.92
CA LEU A 82 -24.24 4.54 7.35
C LEU A 82 -25.33 3.86 8.21
N ASP A 83 -26.61 4.11 7.90
CA ASP A 83 -27.72 3.48 8.62
C ASP A 83 -27.70 1.95 8.48
N ALA A 84 -27.35 1.45 7.28
CA ALA A 84 -27.20 0.02 7.05
C ALA A 84 -26.02 -0.59 7.84
N VAL A 85 -24.91 0.14 7.98
CA VAL A 85 -23.81 -0.27 8.87
C VAL A 85 -24.31 -0.36 10.31
N LEU A 86 -24.95 0.68 10.83
CA LEU A 86 -25.45 0.71 12.21
C LEU A 86 -26.44 -0.44 12.49
N SER A 87 -27.40 -0.65 11.59
CA SER A 87 -28.38 -1.73 11.65
C SER A 87 -27.73 -3.11 11.66
N THR A 88 -26.71 -3.32 10.83
CA THR A 88 -25.98 -4.59 10.82
C THR A 88 -25.20 -4.80 12.12
N LEU A 89 -24.49 -3.78 12.61
CA LEU A 89 -23.74 -3.90 13.85
C LEU A 89 -24.65 -4.17 15.05
N GLU A 90 -25.84 -3.55 15.09
CA GLU A 90 -26.84 -3.81 16.12
C GLU A 90 -27.40 -5.25 16.03
N SER A 91 -27.80 -5.70 14.84
CA SER A 91 -28.36 -7.04 14.65
C SER A 91 -27.35 -8.15 14.95
N GLU A 92 -26.08 -7.95 14.61
CA GLU A 92 -24.97 -8.83 14.94
C GLU A 92 -24.44 -8.65 16.36
N ARG A 93 -24.97 -7.68 17.12
CA ARG A 93 -24.54 -7.33 18.48
C ARG A 93 -23.03 -7.04 18.56
N ILE A 94 -22.50 -6.35 17.56
CA ILE A 94 -21.09 -5.96 17.50
C ILE A 94 -20.86 -4.80 18.45
N GLU A 95 -19.92 -4.98 19.38
CA GLU A 95 -19.60 -4.02 20.42
C GLU A 95 -18.41 -3.14 20.05
N ALA A 96 -17.54 -3.61 19.16
CA ALA A 96 -16.40 -2.89 18.60
C ALA A 96 -16.06 -3.43 17.21
N LEU A 97 -15.57 -2.59 16.31
CA LEU A 97 -15.22 -2.95 14.93
C LEU A 97 -13.74 -2.67 14.66
N ILE A 98 -13.02 -3.70 14.22
CA ILE A 98 -11.64 -3.58 13.76
C ILE A 98 -11.61 -3.43 12.25
N CYS A 99 -11.08 -2.30 11.77
CA CYS A 99 -11.03 -1.95 10.35
C CYS A 99 -9.59 -2.03 9.82
N ILE A 100 -9.29 -3.01 8.97
CA ILE A 100 -7.97 -3.14 8.34
C ILE A 100 -8.01 -2.55 6.93
N GLY A 101 -7.24 -1.50 6.66
CA GLY A 101 -7.42 -0.74 5.43
C GLY A 101 -6.36 0.31 5.12
N GLY A 102 -6.40 0.82 3.90
CA GLY A 102 -5.70 2.04 3.49
C GLY A 102 -6.58 3.27 3.66
N ASP A 103 -6.13 4.43 3.17
CA ASP A 103 -6.78 5.74 3.39
C ASP A 103 -8.30 5.73 3.23
N GLY A 104 -8.83 5.28 2.08
CA GLY A 104 -10.29 5.28 1.86
C GLY A 104 -11.09 4.38 2.81
N THR A 105 -10.50 3.30 3.33
CA THR A 105 -11.14 2.45 4.36
C THR A 105 -11.07 3.11 5.73
N LEU A 106 -9.95 3.75 6.06
CA LEU A 106 -9.75 4.47 7.33
C LEU A 106 -10.59 5.74 7.41
N HIS A 107 -10.75 6.46 6.30
CA HIS A 107 -11.66 7.59 6.21
C HIS A 107 -13.11 7.17 6.45
N ALA A 108 -13.55 6.07 5.82
CA ALA A 108 -14.87 5.50 6.09
C ALA A 108 -15.01 5.05 7.56
N ALA A 109 -13.95 4.48 8.15
CA ALA A 109 -13.93 4.12 9.56
C ALA A 109 -14.11 5.35 10.45
N SER A 110 -13.42 6.46 10.17
CA SER A 110 -13.59 7.73 10.90
C SER A 110 -15.04 8.24 10.85
N LYS A 111 -15.69 8.14 9.69
CA LYS A 111 -17.09 8.59 9.54
C LYS A 111 -18.08 7.69 10.29
N VAL A 112 -17.80 6.40 10.37
CA VAL A 112 -18.62 5.45 11.16
C VAL A 112 -18.36 5.63 12.67
N ALA A 113 -17.14 5.98 13.06
CA ALA A 113 -16.79 6.35 14.44
C ALA A 113 -17.52 7.60 14.91
N GLU A 114 -17.60 8.65 14.06
CA GLU A 114 -18.40 9.86 14.33
C GLU A 114 -19.88 9.56 14.62
N ALA A 115 -20.41 8.43 14.12
CA ALA A 115 -21.76 7.94 14.38
C ALA A 115 -21.90 7.11 15.69
N GLY A 116 -20.86 7.04 16.52
CA GLY A 116 -20.87 6.39 17.83
C GLY A 116 -20.43 4.92 17.83
N VAL A 117 -19.94 4.40 16.71
CA VAL A 117 -19.42 3.02 16.65
C VAL A 117 -18.00 2.97 17.18
N ARG A 118 -17.74 2.05 18.11
CA ARG A 118 -16.38 1.87 18.61
C ARG A 118 -15.47 1.24 17.57
N ILE A 119 -14.52 2.01 17.03
CA ILE A 119 -13.58 1.55 16.00
C ILE A 119 -12.15 1.47 16.51
N VAL A 120 -11.43 0.45 16.05
CA VAL A 120 -9.97 0.39 16.09
C VAL A 120 -9.45 0.05 14.68
N ALA A 121 -8.53 0.84 14.15
CA ALA A 121 -8.03 0.68 12.80
C ALA A 121 -6.64 0.03 12.73
N ILE A 122 -6.37 -0.65 11.62
CA ILE A 122 -5.05 -1.21 11.30
C ILE A 122 -4.62 -0.72 9.91
N PRO A 123 -3.46 -0.06 9.77
CA PRO A 123 -3.01 0.50 8.50
C PRO A 123 -2.48 -0.59 7.58
N LYS A 124 -3.04 -0.63 6.37
CA LYS A 124 -2.72 -1.63 5.35
C LYS A 124 -2.72 -1.01 3.97
N THR A 125 -1.57 -1.05 3.31
CA THR A 125 -1.38 -0.67 1.92
C THR A 125 0.05 -1.03 1.50
N ILE A 126 0.25 -1.36 0.22
CA ILE A 126 1.60 -1.47 -0.33
C ILE A 126 2.22 -0.08 -0.54
N ASP A 127 1.40 0.97 -0.64
CA ASP A 127 1.83 2.32 -1.02
C ASP A 127 2.62 3.03 0.09
N ASN A 128 2.61 2.49 1.32
CA ASN A 128 3.15 3.08 2.56
C ASN A 128 2.77 4.55 2.77
N ASP A 129 1.56 4.94 2.34
CA ASP A 129 1.10 6.32 2.29
C ASP A 129 0.20 6.71 3.48
N VAL A 130 0.01 5.81 4.44
CA VAL A 130 -0.82 6.07 5.63
C VAL A 130 -0.07 6.98 6.61
N TRP A 131 -0.69 8.11 6.94
CA TRP A 131 -0.16 9.06 7.92
C TRP A 131 -0.08 8.48 9.34
N GLY A 132 0.91 8.89 10.12
CA GLY A 132 1.02 8.57 11.54
C GLY A 132 1.65 7.22 11.89
N THR A 133 1.99 6.40 10.88
CA THR A 133 2.73 5.12 11.04
C THR A 133 3.97 5.09 10.14
N ASP A 134 5.08 4.55 10.62
CA ASP A 134 6.32 4.42 9.86
C ASP A 134 6.16 3.40 8.71
N GLN A 135 5.38 2.35 8.96
CA GLN A 135 5.15 1.27 8.00
C GLN A 135 3.68 0.81 8.00
N SER A 136 3.16 0.48 6.83
CA SER A 136 1.88 -0.23 6.65
C SER A 136 2.11 -1.69 6.29
N ILE A 137 1.14 -2.55 6.65
CA ILE A 137 1.16 -3.96 6.25
C ILE A 137 1.15 -4.04 4.72
N GLY A 138 2.06 -4.83 4.16
CA GLY A 138 2.20 -5.15 2.74
C GLY A 138 3.32 -4.40 2.03
N PHE A 139 3.82 -3.31 2.62
CA PHE A 139 4.84 -2.47 1.99
C PHE A 139 6.17 -3.22 1.79
N ASP A 140 6.64 -3.90 2.82
CA ASP A 140 7.94 -4.61 2.77
C ASP A 140 7.93 -5.72 1.71
N THR A 141 6.83 -6.45 1.61
CA THR A 141 6.67 -7.48 0.58
C THR A 141 6.64 -6.87 -0.82
N ALA A 142 5.94 -5.74 -1.02
CA ALA A 142 5.90 -5.06 -2.32
C ALA A 142 7.28 -4.53 -2.74
N VAL A 143 8.03 -3.94 -1.81
CA VAL A 143 9.42 -3.50 -2.04
C VAL A 143 10.30 -4.69 -2.40
N THR A 144 10.21 -5.80 -1.65
CA THR A 144 10.99 -7.01 -1.93
C THR A 144 10.74 -7.52 -3.35
N ILE A 145 9.47 -7.62 -3.77
CA ILE A 145 9.10 -8.05 -5.12
C ILE A 145 9.65 -7.09 -6.18
N ALA A 146 9.55 -5.77 -5.94
CA ALA A 146 10.06 -4.78 -6.87
C ALA A 146 11.60 -4.84 -6.99
N THR A 147 12.32 -4.97 -5.87
CA THR A 147 13.77 -5.15 -5.84
C THR A 147 14.19 -6.42 -6.58
N GLU A 148 13.54 -7.57 -6.33
CA GLU A 148 13.84 -8.80 -7.05
C GLU A 148 13.62 -8.68 -8.57
N ALA A 149 12.62 -7.90 -8.99
CA ALA A 149 12.38 -7.64 -10.40
C ALA A 149 13.50 -6.77 -11.01
N ILE A 150 13.96 -5.74 -10.28
CA ILE A 150 15.08 -4.89 -10.70
C ILE A 150 16.37 -5.72 -10.81
N ASP A 151 16.67 -6.56 -9.82
CA ASP A 151 17.85 -7.45 -9.81
C ASP A 151 17.89 -8.36 -11.05
N ARG A 152 16.73 -8.92 -11.44
CA ARG A 152 16.63 -9.77 -12.64
C ARG A 152 16.85 -8.97 -13.93
N ILE A 153 16.48 -7.69 -13.94
CA ILE A 153 16.60 -6.82 -15.10
C ILE A 153 18.06 -6.42 -15.37
N HIS A 154 18.89 -6.27 -14.34
CA HIS A 154 20.32 -5.92 -14.50
C HIS A 154 21.03 -6.78 -15.55
N THR A 155 20.94 -8.10 -15.42
CA THR A 155 21.66 -9.03 -16.30
C THR A 155 21.31 -8.88 -17.79
N THR A 156 20.04 -8.60 -18.11
CA THR A 156 19.59 -8.40 -19.50
C THR A 156 19.82 -6.98 -19.99
N ALA A 157 19.77 -5.99 -19.09
CA ALA A 157 20.11 -4.61 -19.39
C ALA A 157 21.57 -4.50 -19.84
N GLU A 158 22.48 -5.08 -19.05
CA GLU A 158 23.93 -5.08 -19.28
C GLU A 158 24.30 -5.83 -20.57
N SER A 159 23.70 -7.01 -20.80
CA SER A 159 24.02 -7.84 -21.97
C SER A 159 23.65 -7.19 -23.32
N HIS A 160 22.66 -6.28 -23.33
CA HIS A 160 22.13 -5.69 -24.56
C HIS A 160 22.34 -4.18 -24.68
N ASN A 161 23.08 -3.58 -23.75
CA ASN A 161 23.31 -2.14 -23.67
C ASN A 161 22.03 -1.29 -23.73
N ARG A 162 21.06 -1.55 -22.85
CA ARG A 162 19.72 -0.95 -22.89
C ARG A 162 19.44 0.02 -21.76
N VAL A 163 18.49 0.92 -22.02
CA VAL A 163 17.78 1.64 -20.95
C VAL A 163 16.57 0.80 -20.55
N MET A 164 16.48 0.45 -19.28
CA MET A 164 15.36 -0.31 -18.72
C MET A 164 14.54 0.60 -17.82
N ILE A 165 13.25 0.73 -18.11
CA ILE A 165 12.30 1.45 -17.26
C ILE A 165 11.50 0.41 -16.49
N VAL A 166 11.51 0.49 -15.16
CA VAL A 166 10.75 -0.37 -14.26
C VAL A 166 9.66 0.46 -13.61
N GLU A 167 8.43 0.27 -14.06
CA GLU A 167 7.28 0.96 -13.50
C GLU A 167 6.71 0.18 -12.30
N VAL A 168 6.64 0.86 -11.15
CA VAL A 168 6.20 0.30 -9.86
C VAL A 168 4.95 1.01 -9.35
N MET A 169 4.19 0.33 -8.49
CA MET A 169 2.98 0.92 -7.88
C MET A 169 3.35 1.96 -6.81
N GLY A 170 2.36 2.67 -6.30
CA GLY A 170 2.52 3.63 -5.20
C GLY A 170 1.49 4.77 -5.22
N ARG A 171 0.63 4.79 -6.24
CA ARG A 171 -0.40 5.80 -6.49
C ARG A 171 0.18 7.20 -6.47
N HIS A 172 -0.02 7.95 -5.40
CA HIS A 172 0.41 9.34 -5.26
C HIS A 172 1.68 9.49 -4.42
N ALA A 173 2.28 8.40 -3.94
CA ALA A 173 3.49 8.40 -3.13
C ALA A 173 4.58 7.52 -3.75
N GLY A 174 5.83 7.97 -3.64
CA GLY A 174 6.99 7.34 -4.25
C GLY A 174 7.66 6.24 -3.43
N TRP A 175 7.06 5.76 -2.34
CA TRP A 175 7.74 4.90 -1.35
C TRP A 175 8.33 3.61 -1.93
N ILE A 176 7.56 2.90 -2.77
CA ILE A 176 8.05 1.68 -3.43
C ILE A 176 9.21 2.04 -4.35
N ALA A 177 9.03 3.02 -5.25
CA ALA A 177 10.06 3.43 -6.20
C ALA A 177 11.36 3.88 -5.52
N ALA A 178 11.28 4.71 -4.48
CA ALA A 178 12.44 5.17 -3.73
C ALA A 178 13.17 4.01 -3.07
N THR A 179 12.44 3.15 -2.35
CA THR A 179 13.06 2.08 -1.57
C THR A 179 13.61 0.96 -2.45
N SER A 180 12.83 0.50 -3.44
CA SER A 180 13.27 -0.56 -4.36
C SER A 180 14.31 -0.04 -5.36
N GLY A 181 14.25 1.22 -5.76
CA GLY A 181 15.26 1.84 -6.61
C GLY A 181 16.63 1.91 -5.93
N ILE A 182 16.67 2.32 -4.65
CA ILE A 182 17.92 2.27 -3.86
C ILE A 182 18.39 0.82 -3.68
N ALA A 183 17.50 -0.06 -3.23
CA ALA A 183 17.87 -1.45 -2.91
C ALA A 183 18.32 -2.25 -4.14
N GLY A 184 17.68 -2.02 -5.29
CA GLY A 184 17.99 -2.66 -6.56
C GLY A 184 19.05 -1.92 -7.39
N GLY A 185 19.66 -0.85 -6.86
CA GLY A 185 20.75 -0.14 -7.57
C GLY A 185 20.32 0.51 -8.88
N ALA A 186 19.17 1.19 -8.89
CA ALA A 186 18.70 1.94 -10.04
C ALA A 186 19.48 3.26 -10.22
N GLU A 187 19.82 3.58 -11.47
CA GLU A 187 20.47 4.84 -11.84
C GLU A 187 19.57 6.06 -11.73
N LEU A 188 18.26 5.90 -11.86
CA LEU A 188 17.32 6.99 -11.69
C LEU A 188 16.07 6.49 -10.99
N VAL A 189 15.62 7.27 -10.01
CA VAL A 189 14.35 7.06 -9.34
C VAL A 189 13.46 8.27 -9.60
N LEU A 190 12.30 8.03 -10.20
CA LEU A 190 11.30 9.05 -10.52
C LEU A 190 10.06 8.85 -9.63
N VAL A 191 9.73 9.87 -8.84
CA VAL A 191 8.66 9.83 -7.84
C VAL A 191 7.72 11.05 -7.97
N PRO A 192 6.46 10.95 -7.51
CA PRO A 192 5.53 12.09 -7.50
C PRO A 192 6.03 13.29 -6.68
N GLU A 193 6.73 13.02 -5.58
CA GLU A 193 7.26 14.04 -4.66
C GLU A 193 8.35 14.92 -5.28
N ALA A 194 9.00 14.45 -6.33
CA ALA A 194 10.07 15.15 -7.04
C ALA A 194 9.82 15.08 -8.55
N PRO A 195 8.94 15.95 -9.09
CA PRO A 195 8.65 16.00 -10.52
C PRO A 195 9.92 16.10 -11.36
N PHE A 196 9.98 15.32 -12.43
CA PHE A 196 11.23 15.12 -13.18
C PHE A 196 11.35 16.02 -14.41
N ASP A 197 12.59 16.31 -14.81
CA ASP A 197 12.92 17.07 -16.01
C ASP A 197 13.48 16.11 -17.07
N ILE A 198 12.79 15.99 -18.21
CA ILE A 198 13.16 15.04 -19.26
C ILE A 198 14.49 15.41 -19.93
N ASP A 199 14.82 16.71 -19.99
CA ASP A 199 16.06 17.20 -20.55
C ASP A 199 17.25 16.88 -19.62
N LYS A 200 17.02 16.86 -18.29
CA LYS A 200 18.02 16.35 -17.33
C LYS A 200 18.23 14.85 -17.48
N ILE A 201 17.15 14.07 -17.63
CA ILE A 201 17.24 12.62 -17.85
C ILE A 201 18.03 12.33 -19.14
N GLU A 202 17.73 13.03 -20.23
CA GLU A 202 18.45 12.88 -21.50
C GLU A 202 19.96 13.14 -21.33
N ARG A 203 20.32 14.25 -20.69
CA ARG A 203 21.74 14.59 -20.45
C ARG A 203 22.44 13.55 -19.58
N PHE A 204 21.76 13.07 -18.54
CA PHE A 204 22.28 12.05 -17.65
C PHE A 204 22.57 10.73 -18.39
N LEU A 205 21.60 10.23 -19.17
CA LEU A 205 21.76 9.00 -19.94
C LEU A 205 22.90 9.12 -20.98
N LYS A 206 22.97 10.25 -21.71
CA LYS A 206 24.07 10.50 -22.67
C LYS A 206 25.43 10.63 -21.98
N HIS A 207 25.48 11.16 -20.76
CA HIS A 207 26.73 11.24 -19.99
C HIS A 207 27.21 9.84 -19.58
N ARG A 208 26.34 9.03 -19.00
CA ARG A 208 26.65 7.65 -18.60
C ARG A 208 27.11 6.78 -19.77
N HIS A 209 26.40 6.86 -20.90
CA HIS A 209 26.78 6.11 -22.09
C HIS A 209 28.18 6.49 -22.59
N ARG A 210 28.54 7.78 -22.58
CA ARG A 210 29.90 8.25 -22.93
C ARG A 210 30.97 7.80 -21.93
N ALA A 211 30.59 7.60 -20.67
CA ALA A 211 31.46 7.06 -19.63
C ALA A 211 31.62 5.52 -19.71
N HIS A 212 31.19 4.89 -20.81
CA HIS A 212 31.23 3.44 -21.05
C HIS A 212 30.34 2.62 -20.11
N ALA A 213 29.34 3.25 -19.48
CA ALA A 213 28.28 2.48 -18.84
C ALA A 213 27.49 1.74 -19.93
N SER A 214 27.43 0.41 -19.82
CA SER A 214 26.72 -0.46 -20.77
C SER A 214 25.21 -0.24 -20.70
N PHE A 215 24.63 0.02 -19.53
CA PHE A 215 23.18 0.10 -19.34
C PHE A 215 22.73 1.18 -18.36
N SER A 216 21.42 1.40 -18.23
CA SER A 216 20.82 2.22 -17.17
C SER A 216 19.42 1.72 -16.82
N ILE A 217 19.11 1.67 -15.54
CA ILE A 217 17.81 1.30 -14.99
C ILE A 217 17.16 2.54 -14.39
N ILE A 218 15.93 2.81 -14.81
CA ILE A 218 15.09 3.89 -14.32
C ILE A 218 13.90 3.24 -13.60
N VAL A 219 13.80 3.42 -12.29
CA VAL A 219 12.62 3.04 -11.52
C VAL A 219 11.67 4.22 -11.48
N VAL A 220 10.43 4.02 -11.90
CA VAL A 220 9.41 5.07 -11.98
C VAL A 220 8.16 4.64 -11.23
N ALA A 221 7.72 5.46 -10.28
CA ALA A 221 6.42 5.29 -9.64
C ALA A 221 5.29 5.59 -10.65
N GLU A 222 4.19 4.84 -10.61
CA GLU A 222 3.05 5.03 -11.51
C GLU A 222 2.48 6.46 -11.48
N GLY A 223 2.59 7.16 -10.35
CA GLY A 223 2.17 8.56 -10.21
C GLY A 223 3.26 9.61 -10.45
N ALA A 224 4.45 9.22 -10.91
CA ALA A 224 5.49 10.18 -11.24
C ALA A 224 5.02 11.10 -12.39
N VAL A 225 5.34 12.39 -12.27
CA VAL A 225 4.94 13.41 -13.25
C VAL A 225 6.12 14.26 -13.70
N PRO A 226 6.10 14.75 -14.95
CA PRO A 226 7.05 15.75 -15.39
C PRO A 226 6.91 17.05 -14.60
N ALA A 227 8.03 17.73 -14.34
CA ALA A 227 8.05 19.08 -13.77
C ALA A 227 7.44 20.10 -14.74
N GLU A 228 6.79 21.14 -14.21
CA GLU A 228 6.25 22.23 -15.02
C GLU A 228 7.35 22.89 -15.87
N GLY A 229 7.05 23.18 -17.14
CA GLY A 229 7.99 23.78 -18.08
C GLY A 229 9.00 22.81 -18.71
N THR A 230 8.99 21.53 -18.32
CA THR A 230 9.78 20.50 -19.01
C THR A 230 9.27 20.29 -20.44
N SER A 231 10.16 19.86 -21.33
CA SER A 231 9.83 19.63 -22.75
C SER A 231 9.06 18.32 -23.01
N MET A 232 8.31 17.84 -22.01
CA MET A 232 7.46 16.65 -22.04
C MET A 232 6.12 16.99 -21.39
N HIS A 233 5.08 17.07 -22.21
CA HIS A 233 3.70 17.08 -21.73
C HIS A 233 3.24 15.66 -21.42
N TYR A 234 2.58 15.51 -20.27
CA TYR A 234 1.97 14.28 -19.80
C TYR A 234 0.85 14.63 -18.82
N GLU A 235 -0.32 14.03 -19.03
CA GLU A 235 -1.42 14.04 -18.07
C GLU A 235 -1.63 12.59 -17.64
N THR A 236 -1.67 12.35 -16.32
CA THR A 236 -1.83 11.01 -15.77
C THR A 236 -3.20 10.47 -16.14
N PRO A 237 -3.31 9.39 -16.94
CA PRO A 237 -4.59 8.81 -17.27
C PRO A 237 -5.17 8.13 -16.03
N VAL A 238 -6.46 8.38 -15.78
CA VAL A 238 -7.16 7.86 -14.62
C VAL A 238 -8.28 6.91 -15.07
N GLY A 239 -8.31 5.73 -14.48
CA GLY A 239 -9.33 4.71 -14.71
C GLY A 239 -10.70 5.10 -14.15
N LYS A 240 -11.69 4.24 -14.41
CA LYS A 240 -13.10 4.45 -14.01
C LYS A 240 -13.27 4.71 -12.51
N PHE A 241 -12.36 4.21 -11.67
CA PHE A 241 -12.46 4.33 -10.22
C PHE A 241 -11.42 5.30 -9.64
N GLY A 242 -10.80 6.17 -10.43
CA GLY A 242 -9.82 7.12 -9.91
C GLY A 242 -8.41 6.53 -9.74
N ASP A 243 -8.19 5.27 -10.15
CA ASP A 243 -6.89 4.60 -10.15
C ASP A 243 -6.03 5.03 -11.32
N ILE A 244 -4.70 5.09 -11.13
CA ILE A 244 -3.75 5.42 -12.19
C ILE A 244 -3.66 4.25 -13.18
N VAL A 245 -3.72 4.54 -14.48
CA VAL A 245 -3.59 3.52 -15.52
C VAL A 245 -2.13 3.06 -15.61
N ALA A 246 -1.88 1.81 -15.22
CA ALA A 246 -0.56 1.20 -15.26
C ALA A 246 0.03 1.19 -16.69
N GLY A 247 1.33 1.47 -16.78
CA GLY A 247 2.14 1.56 -17.99
C GLY A 247 2.16 2.95 -18.64
N ALA A 248 1.28 3.87 -18.24
CA ALA A 248 1.10 5.13 -18.93
C ALA A 248 2.35 6.03 -18.88
N ILE A 249 2.97 6.15 -17.70
CA ILE A 249 4.17 6.98 -17.53
C ILE A 249 5.40 6.27 -18.11
N GLY A 250 5.53 4.95 -17.91
CA GLY A 250 6.65 4.17 -18.43
C GLY A 250 6.76 4.20 -19.95
N GLU A 251 5.65 3.97 -20.67
CA GLU A 251 5.64 4.02 -22.14
C GLU A 251 5.88 5.44 -22.68
N ARG A 252 5.36 6.46 -21.99
CA ARG A 252 5.62 7.86 -22.37
C ARG A 252 7.11 8.21 -22.21
N LEU A 253 7.73 7.81 -21.10
CA LEU A 253 9.16 8.00 -20.86
C LEU A 253 10.01 7.27 -21.89
N LYS A 254 9.67 6.02 -22.22
CA LYS A 254 10.36 5.25 -23.28
C LYS A 254 10.36 6.01 -24.59
N ALA A 255 9.19 6.46 -25.05
CA ALA A 255 9.07 7.17 -26.32
C ALA A 255 9.92 8.45 -26.35
N GLU A 256 9.96 9.21 -25.24
CA GLU A 256 10.81 10.40 -25.14
C GLU A 256 12.30 10.06 -25.11
N ILE A 257 12.72 9.05 -24.35
CA ILE A 257 14.12 8.63 -24.26
C ILE A 257 14.61 8.14 -25.63
N GLU A 258 13.87 7.27 -26.31
CA GLU A 258 14.23 6.75 -27.64
C GLU A 258 14.36 7.88 -28.65
N ARG A 259 13.38 8.80 -28.69
CA ARG A 259 13.38 9.94 -29.61
C ARG A 259 14.56 10.89 -29.39
N ARG A 260 14.97 11.10 -28.14
CA ARG A 260 15.99 12.09 -27.76
C ARG A 260 17.41 11.55 -27.77
N THR A 261 17.57 10.27 -27.44
CA THR A 261 18.88 9.63 -27.24
C THR A 261 19.23 8.64 -28.33
N GLY A 262 18.23 8.01 -28.97
CA GLY A 262 18.43 6.88 -29.86
C GLY A 262 18.76 5.56 -29.15
N PHE A 263 18.70 5.50 -27.81
CA PHE A 263 19.00 4.29 -27.04
C PHE A 263 17.82 3.31 -27.03
N ASP A 264 18.06 2.02 -27.29
CA ASP A 264 17.04 0.96 -27.19
C ASP A 264 16.50 0.91 -25.76
N THR A 265 15.21 1.20 -25.61
CA THR A 265 14.58 1.37 -24.30
C THR A 265 13.45 0.37 -24.13
N ARG A 266 13.39 -0.29 -22.98
CA ARG A 266 12.34 -1.27 -22.66
C ARG A 266 11.65 -0.90 -21.37
N VAL A 267 10.35 -1.17 -21.31
CA VAL A 267 9.51 -0.93 -20.13
C VAL A 267 9.09 -2.27 -19.56
N VAL A 268 9.22 -2.40 -18.24
CA VAL A 268 8.66 -3.49 -17.45
C VAL A 268 7.67 -2.86 -16.49
N VAL A 269 6.39 -3.18 -16.66
CA VAL A 269 5.31 -2.74 -15.75
C VAL A 269 5.04 -3.88 -14.78
N LEU A 270 5.43 -3.74 -13.52
CA LEU A 270 5.19 -4.79 -12.52
C LEU A 270 3.71 -4.93 -12.18
N GLY A 271 3.01 -3.79 -12.10
CA GLY A 271 1.58 -3.74 -11.79
C GLY A 271 1.22 -4.57 -10.56
N HIS A 272 0.15 -5.36 -10.68
CA HIS A 272 -0.48 -6.08 -9.58
C HIS A 272 0.35 -7.23 -8.99
N VAL A 273 1.47 -7.61 -9.61
CA VAL A 273 2.40 -8.61 -9.03
C VAL A 273 2.88 -8.16 -7.65
N GLN A 274 3.03 -6.85 -7.42
CA GLN A 274 3.45 -6.25 -6.15
C GLN A 274 2.43 -6.42 -5.00
N ARG A 275 1.15 -6.72 -5.31
CA ARG A 275 0.10 -6.94 -4.29
C ARG A 275 -0.05 -8.41 -3.90
N GLY A 276 0.47 -9.31 -4.72
CA GLY A 276 0.36 -10.75 -4.53
C GLY A 276 1.55 -11.37 -3.82
N GLY A 277 1.48 -12.68 -3.62
CA GLY A 277 2.60 -13.47 -3.13
C GLY A 277 2.61 -13.71 -1.63
N ILE A 278 3.70 -14.35 -1.20
CA ILE A 278 3.92 -14.76 0.18
C ILE A 278 4.44 -13.55 0.96
N PRO A 279 3.81 -13.14 2.08
CA PRO A 279 4.30 -12.03 2.86
C PRO A 279 5.69 -12.31 3.43
N THR A 280 6.53 -11.29 3.47
CA THR A 280 7.85 -11.34 4.11
C THR A 280 7.72 -11.54 5.63
N PRO A 281 8.80 -11.95 6.33
CA PRO A 281 8.80 -12.01 7.78
C PRO A 281 8.42 -10.66 8.43
N VAL A 282 8.85 -9.53 7.86
CA VAL A 282 8.53 -8.19 8.36
C VAL A 282 7.03 -7.96 8.35
N ASP A 283 6.34 -8.17 7.23
CA ASP A 283 4.89 -7.98 7.13
C ASP A 283 4.09 -8.97 7.98
N ARG A 284 4.58 -10.21 8.15
CA ARG A 284 3.96 -11.18 9.06
C ARG A 284 4.04 -10.74 10.51
N ILE A 285 5.20 -10.23 10.93
CA ILE A 285 5.44 -9.75 12.29
C ILE A 285 4.64 -8.46 12.52
N LEU A 286 4.71 -7.50 11.60
CA LEU A 286 3.98 -6.24 11.69
C LEU A 286 2.47 -6.46 11.77
N GLY A 287 1.92 -7.27 10.85
CA GLY A 287 0.51 -7.64 10.88
C GLY A 287 0.12 -8.33 12.19
N SER A 288 0.96 -9.22 12.71
CA SER A 288 0.70 -9.88 13.99
C SER A 288 0.71 -8.90 15.17
N ARG A 289 1.67 -7.96 15.20
CA ARG A 289 1.78 -6.95 16.26
C ARG A 289 0.61 -5.97 16.23
N PHE A 290 0.23 -5.49 15.06
CA PHE A 290 -0.95 -4.64 14.90
C PHE A 290 -2.24 -5.37 15.27
N GLY A 291 -2.41 -6.63 14.85
CA GLY A 291 -3.60 -7.40 15.19
C GLY A 291 -3.75 -7.62 16.70
N VAL A 292 -2.67 -7.95 17.41
CA VAL A 292 -2.68 -8.05 18.89
C VAL A 292 -2.98 -6.70 19.52
N ALA A 293 -2.29 -5.64 19.10
CA ALA A 293 -2.47 -4.32 19.69
C ALA A 293 -3.90 -3.78 19.48
N ALA A 294 -4.50 -4.03 18.31
CA ALA A 294 -5.86 -3.59 18.01
C ALA A 294 -6.92 -4.27 18.89
N ILE A 295 -6.81 -5.59 19.08
CA ILE A 295 -7.77 -6.31 19.92
C ILE A 295 -7.55 -6.02 21.41
N ASP A 296 -6.30 -5.83 21.85
CA ASP A 296 -5.99 -5.41 23.21
C ASP A 296 -6.57 -4.00 23.49
N ALA A 297 -6.45 -3.07 22.54
CA ALA A 297 -7.04 -1.73 22.63
C ALA A 297 -8.57 -1.78 22.70
N ALA A 298 -9.22 -2.53 21.80
CA ALA A 298 -10.69 -2.70 21.82
C ALA A 298 -11.18 -3.33 23.13
N SER A 299 -10.45 -4.33 23.65
CA SER A 299 -10.75 -5.00 24.92
C SER A 299 -10.58 -4.08 26.12
N GLY A 300 -9.57 -3.20 26.08
CA GLY A 300 -9.33 -2.15 27.07
C GLY A 300 -10.27 -0.96 26.98
N GLY A 301 -11.26 -0.98 26.07
CA GLY A 301 -12.24 0.09 25.90
C GLY A 301 -11.75 1.30 25.11
N GLN A 302 -10.54 1.24 24.53
CA GLN A 302 -10.07 2.28 23.63
C GLN A 302 -10.84 2.25 22.31
N SER A 303 -11.05 3.42 21.73
CA SER A 303 -11.76 3.58 20.47
C SER A 303 -11.30 4.82 19.73
N ASP A 304 -11.71 4.94 18.46
CA ASP A 304 -11.36 6.02 17.54
C ASP A 304 -9.85 6.18 17.34
N VAL A 305 -9.15 5.05 17.38
CA VAL A 305 -7.69 4.95 17.25
C VAL A 305 -7.28 4.00 16.13
N MET A 306 -6.06 4.18 15.64
CA MET A 306 -5.37 3.31 14.70
C MET A 306 -4.08 2.79 15.34
N THR A 307 -3.74 1.52 15.11
CA THR A 307 -2.41 1.02 15.43
C THR A 307 -1.37 1.67 14.52
N ALA A 308 -0.27 2.15 15.08
CA ALA A 308 0.83 2.74 14.31
C ALA A 308 2.17 2.20 14.78
N LEU A 309 3.09 1.98 13.84
CA LEU A 309 4.48 1.71 14.15
C LEU A 309 5.21 3.05 14.30
N ARG A 310 5.91 3.25 15.42
CA ARG A 310 6.82 4.38 15.65
C ARG A 310 8.15 3.86 16.20
N GLY A 311 9.17 3.86 15.34
CA GLY A 311 10.41 3.12 15.57
C GLY A 311 10.11 1.64 15.83
N GLU A 312 10.50 1.15 17.00
CA GLU A 312 10.29 -0.25 17.37
C GLU A 312 8.96 -0.50 18.11
N ARG A 313 8.14 0.52 18.38
CA ARG A 313 6.93 0.38 19.22
C ARG A 313 5.66 0.45 18.38
N VAL A 314 4.64 -0.30 18.82
CA VAL A 314 3.27 -0.14 18.32
C VAL A 314 2.52 0.74 19.30
N GLU A 315 2.00 1.85 18.81
CA GLU A 315 1.28 2.86 19.57
C GLU A 315 -0.15 3.02 18.99
N MET A 316 -1.06 3.59 19.78
CA MET A 316 -2.39 3.95 19.30
C MET A 316 -2.40 5.44 18.97
N VAL A 317 -2.77 5.78 17.75
CA VAL A 317 -2.88 7.17 17.28
C VAL A 317 -4.35 7.50 16.98
N PRO A 318 -4.84 8.70 17.29
CA PRO A 318 -6.23 9.07 17.00
C PRO A 318 -6.54 9.02 15.50
N LEU A 319 -7.69 8.46 15.12
CA LEU A 319 -8.13 8.40 13.73
C LEU A 319 -8.30 9.80 13.12
N SER A 320 -8.72 10.78 13.93
CA SER A 320 -8.86 12.18 13.54
C SER A 320 -7.53 12.83 13.12
N GLU A 321 -6.39 12.32 13.60
CA GLU A 321 -5.08 12.83 13.21
C GLU A 321 -4.57 12.23 11.90
N VAL A 322 -5.10 11.06 11.51
CA VAL A 322 -4.64 10.24 10.38
C VAL A 322 -5.50 10.45 9.14
N ALA A 323 -6.83 10.48 9.28
CA ALA A 323 -7.76 10.43 8.16
C ALA A 323 -7.57 11.61 7.19
N GLY A 324 -7.46 11.31 5.89
CA GLY A 324 -7.34 12.32 4.83
C GLY A 324 -5.95 12.94 4.69
N LYS A 325 -4.93 12.43 5.39
CA LYS A 325 -3.53 12.84 5.24
C LYS A 325 -2.72 11.74 4.55
N VAL A 326 -1.77 12.17 3.73
CA VAL A 326 -0.87 11.30 2.97
C VAL A 326 0.54 11.41 3.53
N LYS A 327 1.19 10.26 3.77
CA LYS A 327 2.61 10.20 4.11
C LYS A 327 3.45 10.09 2.83
N TYR A 328 4.15 11.17 2.50
CA TYR A 328 5.06 11.24 1.37
C TYR A 328 6.47 10.75 1.72
N VAL A 329 7.25 10.41 0.70
CA VAL A 329 8.67 10.08 0.89
C VAL A 329 9.44 11.30 1.41
N PRO A 330 10.24 11.17 2.48
CA PRO A 330 11.03 12.29 2.99
C PRO A 330 12.18 12.65 2.04
N ASP A 331 12.51 13.95 1.98
CA ASP A 331 13.60 14.48 1.15
C ASP A 331 14.96 13.82 1.43
N GLU A 332 15.18 13.37 2.67
CA GLU A 332 16.39 12.65 3.06
C GLU A 332 16.55 11.36 2.25
N LEU A 333 15.50 10.53 2.17
CA LEU A 333 15.54 9.28 1.42
C LEU A 333 15.67 9.53 -0.09
N LEU A 334 14.99 10.55 -0.62
CA LEU A 334 15.15 10.96 -2.01
C LEU A 334 16.56 11.46 -2.33
N SER A 335 17.22 12.09 -1.36
CA SER A 335 18.60 12.55 -1.50
C SER A 335 19.58 11.38 -1.50
N VAL A 336 19.32 10.33 -0.72
CA VAL A 336 20.06 9.06 -0.80
C VAL A 336 19.92 8.44 -2.19
N ALA A 337 18.69 8.32 -2.71
CA ALA A 337 18.46 7.80 -4.07
C ALA A 337 19.24 8.59 -5.13
N ARG A 338 19.24 9.92 -5.05
CA ARG A 338 19.99 10.78 -5.99
C ARG A 338 21.50 10.71 -5.84
N ALA A 339 22.02 10.45 -4.63
CA ALA A 339 23.45 10.39 -4.37
C ALA A 339 24.08 9.06 -4.81
N LEU A 340 23.28 7.99 -4.87
CA LEU A 340 23.71 6.66 -5.30
C LEU A 340 23.51 6.40 -6.81
N ALA A 341 22.84 7.32 -7.51
CA ALA A 341 22.51 7.32 -8.93
C ALA A 341 23.70 7.68 -9.86
#